data_AF-A0A9J6AW24-F1
#
_entry.id   AF-A0A9J6AW24-F1
#
_cell.length_a   1.000
_cell.length_b   1.000
_cell.length_c   1.000
_cell.angle_alpha   90.00
_cell.angle_beta   90.00
_cell.angle_gamma   90.00
#
_symmetry.space_group_name_H-M   'P 1'
#
loop_
_entity.id
_entity.type
_entity.pdbx_description
1 polymer ?
#
loop_
_entity_poly.entity_id
_entity_poly.type
_entity_poly.pdbx_seq_one_letter_code
_entity_poly.pdbx_strand_id
1 'polypeptide(L)'
;MLGLGVDKIRNEVIREKVGVASVVDKLREARLRWFGHVKRRCLRRQRRGRGRPKKYWGEVIRQDLAQLHLTEDMTLDRKEWRSRIKV
;
A
#
# COMPACT_ATOMS: atom_id res chain seq x y z
N MET A 1 18.49 45.77 -3.08
CA MET A 1 18.67 44.44 -3.72
C MET A 1 18.68 43.41 -2.58
N LEU A 2 17.57 42.72 -2.33
CA LEU A 2 17.49 41.67 -1.30
C LEU A 2 17.22 40.34 -2.03
N GLY A 3 18.27 39.51 -2.13
CA GLY A 3 18.16 38.16 -2.67
C GLY A 3 17.40 37.28 -1.70
N LEU A 4 16.11 37.05 -2.01
CA LEU A 4 15.27 36.14 -1.26
C LEU A 4 15.80 34.72 -1.43
N GLY A 5 16.03 34.05 -0.31
CA GLY A 5 16.55 32.69 -0.26
C GLY A 5 15.68 31.76 -1.08
N VAL A 6 16.34 30.88 -1.83
CA VAL A 6 15.72 29.87 -2.70
C VAL A 6 14.51 29.25 -1.99
N ASP A 7 13.31 29.57 -2.47
CA ASP A 7 12.06 29.10 -1.88
C ASP A 7 12.10 27.59 -1.79
N LYS A 8 12.20 27.06 -0.56
CA LYS A 8 12.22 25.61 -0.33
C LYS A 8 10.81 25.07 -0.52
N ILE A 9 10.44 24.82 -1.78
CA ILE A 9 9.19 24.17 -2.12
C ILE A 9 9.25 22.72 -1.63
N ARG A 10 8.25 22.32 -0.83
CA ARG A 10 8.13 20.94 -0.35
C ARG A 10 7.79 20.02 -1.53
N ASN A 11 8.42 18.85 -1.60
CA ASN A 11 8.24 17.89 -2.69
C ASN A 11 6.79 17.38 -2.81
N GLU A 12 5.99 17.49 -1.75
CA GLU A 12 4.53 17.27 -1.80
C GLU A 12 3.83 18.20 -2.78
N VAL A 13 4.18 19.50 -2.77
CA VAL A 13 3.58 20.53 -3.63
C VAL A 13 3.97 20.31 -5.09
N ILE A 14 5.21 19.89 -5.35
CA ILE A 14 5.68 19.60 -6.72
C ILE A 14 4.93 18.38 -7.28
N ARG A 15 4.81 17.32 -6.48
CA ARG A 15 4.11 16.09 -6.89
C ARG A 15 2.62 16.32 -7.14
N GLU A 16 1.98 17.15 -6.32
CA GLU A 16 0.59 17.57 -6.52
C GLU A 16 0.42 18.29 -7.86
N LYS A 17 1.31 19.23 -8.19
CA LYS A 17 1.28 19.96 -9.48
C LYS A 17 1.51 19.07 -10.70
N VAL A 18 2.40 18.07 -10.59
CA VAL A 18 2.75 17.18 -11.72
C VAL A 18 1.84 15.94 -11.77
N GLY A 19 0.97 15.73 -10.78
CA GLY A 19 0.09 14.56 -10.70
C GLY A 19 0.84 13.24 -10.42
N VAL A 20 2.00 13.31 -9.74
CA VAL A 20 2.83 12.14 -9.43
C VAL A 20 2.52 11.62 -8.04
N ALA A 21 2.19 10.34 -7.94
CA ALA A 21 1.98 9.67 -6.67
C ALA A 21 3.22 9.67 -5.76
N SER A 22 3.00 9.65 -4.45
CA SER A 22 4.11 9.51 -3.50
C SER A 22 4.74 8.11 -3.59
N VAL A 23 6.03 8.03 -3.29
CA VAL A 23 6.74 6.73 -3.21
C VAL A 23 6.12 5.83 -2.15
N VAL A 24 5.65 6.41 -1.04
CA VAL A 24 5.01 5.65 0.05
C VAL A 24 3.73 4.98 -0.45
N ASP A 25 2.92 5.68 -1.23
CA ASP A 25 1.69 5.14 -1.80
C ASP A 25 1.99 4.02 -2.82
N LYS A 26 3.02 4.19 -3.65
CA LYS A 26 3.45 3.13 -4.58
C LYS A 26 4.01 1.90 -3.87
N LEU A 27 4.73 2.08 -2.77
CA LEU A 27 5.18 0.98 -1.92
C LEU A 27 3.99 0.28 -1.25
N ARG A 28 2.97 1.02 -0.79
CA ARG A 28 1.72 0.47 -0.26
C ARG A 28 1.00 -0.37 -1.32
N GLU A 29 0.83 0.16 -2.52
CA GLU A 29 0.24 -0.55 -3.66
C GLU A 29 0.98 -1.88 -3.94
N ALA A 30 2.32 -1.86 -3.95
CA ALA A 30 3.12 -3.06 -4.18
C ALA A 30 2.96 -4.12 -3.06
N ARG A 31 2.97 -3.69 -1.79
CA ARG A 31 2.74 -4.58 -0.63
C ARG A 31 1.37 -5.23 -0.68
N LEU A 32 0.32 -4.46 -0.93
CA LEU A 32 -1.05 -4.96 -1.03
C LEU A 32 -1.26 -5.84 -2.26
N ARG A 33 -0.63 -5.52 -3.40
CA ARG A 33 -0.65 -6.39 -4.59
C ARG A 33 -0.06 -7.77 -4.29
N TRP A 34 1.07 -7.82 -3.58
CA TRP A 34 1.68 -9.07 -3.13
C TRP A 34 0.79 -9.82 -2.12
N PHE A 35 0.25 -9.11 -1.13
CA PHE A 35 -0.63 -9.71 -0.12
C PHE A 35 -1.86 -10.37 -0.74
N GLY A 36 -2.57 -9.66 -1.63
CA GLY A 36 -3.72 -10.23 -2.34
C GLY A 36 -3.33 -11.44 -3.21
N HIS A 37 -2.13 -11.45 -3.80
CA HIS A 37 -1.62 -12.63 -4.51
C HIS A 37 -1.43 -13.82 -3.57
N VAL A 38 -0.76 -13.62 -2.44
CA VAL A 38 -0.53 -14.66 -1.43
C VAL A 38 -1.85 -15.19 -0.88
N LYS A 39 -2.79 -14.31 -0.51
CA LYS A 39 -4.11 -14.71 0.00
C LYS A 39 -4.86 -15.60 -0.99
N ARG A 40 -4.94 -15.21 -2.26
CA ARG A 40 -5.61 -16.02 -3.30
C ARG A 40 -4.90 -17.35 -3.58
N ARG A 41 -3.57 -17.40 -3.51
CA ARG A 41 -2.79 -18.64 -3.71
C ARG A 41 -2.90 -19.60 -2.53
N CYS A 42 -2.96 -19.07 -1.31
CA CYS A 42 -3.05 -19.86 -0.08
C CYS A 42 -4.49 -20.26 0.28
N LEU A 43 -5.52 -19.52 -0.14
CA LEU A 43 -6.92 -19.92 0.12
C LEU A 43 -7.29 -21.26 -0.54
N ARG A 44 -6.56 -21.66 -1.59
CA ARG A 44 -6.72 -22.97 -2.25
C ARG A 44 -6.08 -24.14 -1.50
N ARG A 45 -5.33 -23.90 -0.42
CA ARG A 45 -4.74 -24.93 0.45
C ARG A 45 -4.78 -24.44 1.90
N GLN A 46 -5.88 -24.72 2.60
CA GLN A 46 -5.96 -24.54 4.05
C GLN A 46 -4.94 -25.42 4.77
N ARG A 47 -3.70 -24.94 4.91
CA ARG A 47 -2.75 -25.42 5.92
C ARG A 47 -1.93 -24.23 6.40
N ARG A 48 -2.49 -23.47 7.35
CA ARG A 48 -1.67 -22.56 8.17
C ARG A 48 -0.90 -23.44 9.16
N GLY A 49 0.41 -23.58 8.97
CA GLY A 49 1.27 -24.04 10.05
C GLY A 49 1.15 -23.07 11.21
N ARG A 50 0.84 -23.56 12.41
CA ARG A 50 0.89 -22.76 13.64
C ARG A 50 2.35 -22.36 13.86
N GLY A 51 2.63 -21.06 13.89
CA GLY A 51 3.96 -20.52 14.08
C GLY A 51 3.92 -19.02 14.35
N ARG A 52 4.98 -18.53 15.01
CA ARG A 52 5.11 -17.13 15.43
C ARG A 52 5.04 -16.20 14.21
N PRO A 53 4.10 -15.24 14.16
CA PRO A 53 4.11 -14.22 13.12
C PRO A 53 5.44 -13.45 13.15
N LYS A 54 6.01 -13.14 11.98
CA LYS A 54 7.10 -12.17 11.89
C LYS A 54 6.59 -10.85 12.49
N LYS A 55 7.26 -10.33 13.50
CA LYS A 55 6.84 -9.23 14.40
C LYS A 55 6.53 -7.87 13.73
N TYR A 56 6.42 -7.76 12.40
CA TYR A 56 6.29 -6.48 11.72
C TYR A 56 5.45 -6.53 10.43
N TRP A 57 5.68 -7.53 9.56
CA TRP A 57 5.06 -7.53 8.23
C TRP A 57 3.53 -7.62 8.29
N GLY A 58 2.99 -8.47 9.18
CA GLY A 58 1.55 -8.61 9.35
C GLY A 58 0.89 -7.32 9.85
N GLU A 59 1.57 -6.54 10.69
CA GLU A 59 1.07 -5.24 11.16
C GLU A 59 1.12 -4.17 10.08
N VAL A 60 2.21 -4.09 9.29
CA VAL A 60 2.30 -3.15 8.16
C VAL A 60 1.16 -3.37 7.17
N ILE A 61 0.84 -4.63 6.84
CA ILE A 61 -0.30 -4.93 5.96
C ILE A 61 -1.63 -4.53 6.61
N ARG A 62 -1.81 -4.75 7.90
CA ARG A 62 -3.04 -4.31 8.60
C ARG A 62 -3.17 -2.78 8.62
N GLN A 63 -2.08 -2.07 8.82
CA GLN A 63 -2.06 -0.61 8.76
C GLN A 63 -2.38 -0.10 7.35
N ASP A 64 -1.78 -0.70 6.32
CA ASP A 64 -2.06 -0.36 4.92
C ASP A 64 -3.53 -0.61 4.53
N LEU A 65 -4.10 -1.72 5.01
CA LEU A 65 -5.52 -2.05 4.83
C LEU A 65 -6.41 -1.03 5.55
N ALA A 66 -6.08 -0.69 6.80
CA ALA A 66 -6.83 0.29 7.58
C ALA A 66 -6.78 1.69 6.95
N GLN A 67 -5.63 2.11 6.42
CA GLN A 67 -5.46 3.40 5.73
C GLN A 67 -6.33 3.52 4.47
N LEU A 68 -6.66 2.40 3.82
CA LEU A 68 -7.50 2.36 2.62
C LEU A 68 -8.93 1.86 2.90
N HIS A 69 -9.29 1.64 4.17
CA HIS A 69 -10.56 1.04 4.58
C HIS A 69 -10.88 -0.28 3.87
N LEU A 70 -9.86 -1.11 3.65
CA LEU A 70 -9.97 -2.39 2.97
C LEU A 70 -10.06 -3.54 3.97
N THR A 71 -10.87 -4.54 3.63
CA THR A 71 -10.96 -5.79 4.38
C THR A 71 -10.19 -6.92 3.66
N GLU A 72 -9.80 -7.97 4.40
CA GLU A 72 -9.04 -9.08 3.81
C GLU A 72 -9.88 -9.90 2.81
N ASP A 73 -11.21 -9.97 3.00
CA ASP A 73 -12.15 -10.69 2.13
C ASP A 73 -12.28 -10.08 0.72
N MET A 74 -12.09 -8.76 0.59
CA MET A 74 -12.01 -8.07 -0.71
C MET A 74 -10.88 -8.58 -1.60
N THR A 75 -9.90 -9.32 -1.06
CA THR A 75 -8.84 -9.93 -1.87
C THR A 75 -9.33 -11.03 -2.81
N LEU A 76 -10.56 -11.53 -2.63
CA LEU A 76 -11.13 -12.59 -3.46
C LEU A 76 -11.48 -12.10 -4.87
N ASP A 77 -12.12 -10.93 -4.98
CA ASP A 77 -12.36 -10.29 -6.27
C ASP A 77 -11.09 -9.60 -6.76
N ARG A 78 -10.50 -10.12 -7.83
CA ARG A 78 -9.27 -9.56 -8.41
C ARG A 78 -9.48 -8.17 -9.02
N LYS A 79 -10.62 -7.91 -9.66
CA LYS A 79 -10.89 -6.64 -10.34
C LYS A 79 -11.11 -5.55 -9.30
N GLU A 80 -11.96 -5.82 -8.32
CA GLU A 80 -12.26 -4.93 -7.21
C GLU A 80 -10.99 -4.63 -6.39
N TRP A 81 -10.22 -5.68 -6.05
CA TRP A 81 -8.94 -5.53 -5.35
C TRP A 81 -7.94 -4.64 -6.12
N ARG A 82 -7.80 -4.85 -7.44
CA ARG A 82 -6.87 -4.05 -8.25
C ARG A 82 -7.32 -2.60 -8.35
N SER A 83 -8.61 -2.35 -8.43
CA SER A 83 -9.15 -0.99 -8.52
C SER A 83 -8.89 -0.21 -7.25
N ARG A 84 -9.06 -0.84 -6.08
CA ARG A 84 -8.94 -0.16 -4.79
C ARG A 84 -7.52 0.10 -4.31
N ILE A 85 -6.55 -0.73 -4.71
CA ILE A 85 -5.15 -0.55 -4.28
C ILE A 85 -4.34 0.31 -5.25
N LYS A 86 -4.89 0.62 -6.43
CA LYS A 86 -4.17 1.35 -7.48
C LYS A 86 -4.04 2.81 -7.07
N VAL A 87 -2.80 3.28 -7.04
CA VAL A 87 -2.42 4.68 -6.84
C VAL A 87 -2.18 5.35 -8.18
#